data_AF-A0AAX3X060-F1
#
_entry.id   AF-A0AAX3X060-F1
#
_cell.length_a   1.000
_cell.length_b   1.000
_cell.length_c   1.000
_cell.angle_alpha   90.00
_cell.angle_beta   90.00
_cell.angle_gamma   90.00
#
_symmetry.space_group_name_H-M   'P 1'
#
loop_
_entity.id
_entity.type
_entity.pdbx_description
1 polymer ?
#
loop_
_entity_poly.entity_id
_entity_poly.type
_entity_poly.pdbx_seq_one_letter_code
_entity_poly.pdbx_strand_id
1 'polypeptide(L)'
;MVEYTICFLKQGDKILLLNRDKPQWMGAWNGVGGKIEQGETPLVSALREIKEETGIALQDITYKGKITWTDGNINFGCMYAFMAELPESYPYVTPIKVAEGILDWKDLSWILHPQNVGIADLKYYLPKMLDESINYEYIFTYKDSKLIDMTSTPLVQAFTV
;
A
#
# COMPACT_ATOMS: atom_id res chain seq x y z
N MET A 1 -5.11 -11.84 14.48
CA MET A 1 -4.65 -10.61 13.80
C MET A 1 -4.80 -10.84 12.32
N VAL A 2 -5.44 -9.93 11.58
CA VAL A 2 -5.53 -10.07 10.12
C VAL A 2 -4.34 -9.33 9.50
N GLU A 3 -3.66 -9.99 8.57
CA GLU A 3 -2.48 -9.43 7.91
C GLU A 3 -2.77 -9.23 6.42
N TYR A 4 -2.32 -8.09 5.91
CA TYR A 4 -2.53 -7.65 4.55
C TYR A 4 -1.21 -7.23 3.91
N THR A 5 -1.22 -7.09 2.59
CA THR A 5 -0.17 -6.44 1.82
C THR A 5 -0.73 -5.26 1.05
N ILE A 6 0.12 -4.29 0.77
CA ILE A 6 -0.14 -3.23 -0.19
C ILE A 6 1.12 -2.98 -1.00
N CYS A 7 0.97 -2.82 -2.30
CA CYS A 7 2.06 -2.47 -3.20
C CYS A 7 1.71 -1.22 -4.02
N PHE A 8 2.71 -0.36 -4.19
CA PHE A 8 2.65 0.78 -5.08
C PHE A 8 3.53 0.52 -6.30
N LEU A 9 2.89 0.33 -7.45
CA LEU A 9 3.58 0.26 -8.74
C LEU A 9 3.79 1.70 -9.23
N LYS A 10 5.05 2.11 -9.34
CA LYS A 10 5.45 3.47 -9.69
C LYS A 10 6.00 3.52 -11.12
N GLN A 11 5.77 4.65 -11.78
CA GLN A 11 6.36 5.02 -13.06
C GLN A 11 6.66 6.52 -13.01
N GLY A 12 7.92 6.89 -12.81
CA GLY A 12 8.28 8.31 -12.64
C GLY A 12 7.45 8.94 -11.52
N ASP A 13 6.74 10.03 -11.79
CA ASP A 13 5.89 10.71 -10.79
C ASP A 13 4.45 10.19 -10.71
N LYS A 14 4.18 8.99 -11.21
CA LYS A 14 2.85 8.36 -11.17
C LYS A 14 2.86 7.06 -10.39
N ILE A 15 1.73 6.73 -9.77
CA ILE A 15 1.47 5.44 -9.14
C ILE A 15 0.20 4.84 -9.73
N LEU A 16 0.24 3.55 -10.06
CA LEU A 16 -0.95 2.80 -10.46
C LEU A 16 -1.79 2.54 -9.20
N LEU A 17 -2.97 3.13 -9.14
CA LEU A 17 -3.89 2.96 -8.02
C LEU A 17 -5.16 2.24 -8.46
N LEU A 18 -5.76 1.50 -7.53
CA LEU A 18 -7.05 0.84 -7.68
C LEU A 18 -8.14 1.68 -7.00
N ASN A 19 -9.12 2.13 -7.76
CA ASN A 19 -10.39 2.64 -7.22
C ASN A 19 -11.30 1.45 -6.91
N ARG A 20 -11.57 1.21 -5.63
CA ARG A 20 -12.17 -0.05 -5.15
C ARG A 20 -13.67 -0.11 -5.33
N ASP A 21 -14.18 -1.23 -5.86
CA ASP A 21 -15.61 -1.55 -5.86
C ASP A 21 -16.05 -2.32 -4.61
N LYS A 22 -15.10 -2.85 -3.84
CA LYS A 22 -15.38 -3.69 -2.66
C LYS A 22 -15.50 -2.87 -1.37
N PRO A 23 -16.16 -3.42 -0.33
CA PRO A 23 -16.17 -2.85 1.02
C PRO A 23 -14.75 -2.61 1.57
N GLN A 24 -14.66 -1.75 2.59
CA GLN A 24 -13.42 -1.15 3.08
C GLN A 24 -12.78 -0.30 1.98
N TRP A 25 -12.93 1.03 2.10
CA TRP A 25 -12.47 2.01 1.10
C TRP A 25 -13.18 1.94 -0.27
N MET A 26 -14.43 1.50 -0.31
CA MET A 26 -15.25 1.53 -1.53
C MET A 26 -15.30 2.95 -2.11
N GLY A 27 -15.01 3.08 -3.40
CA GLY A 27 -14.94 4.35 -4.13
C GLY A 27 -13.66 5.17 -3.89
N ALA A 28 -12.80 4.77 -2.96
CA ALA A 28 -11.50 5.40 -2.74
C ALA A 28 -10.38 4.71 -3.53
N TRP A 29 -9.37 5.49 -3.89
CA TRP A 29 -8.16 5.02 -4.55
C TRP A 29 -7.14 4.52 -3.52
N ASN A 30 -6.56 3.34 -3.77
CA ASN A 30 -5.56 2.72 -2.92
C ASN A 30 -4.47 2.00 -3.75
N GLY A 31 -3.39 1.58 -3.10
CA GLY A 31 -2.46 0.62 -3.71
C GLY A 31 -3.13 -0.74 -3.95
N VAL A 32 -2.49 -1.57 -4.76
CA VAL A 32 -2.94 -2.95 -5.02
C VAL A 32 -2.49 -3.87 -3.90
N GLY A 33 -3.26 -4.90 -3.60
CA GLY A 33 -2.94 -5.78 -2.48
C GLY A 33 -4.15 -6.39 -1.81
N GLY A 34 -3.89 -7.31 -0.90
CA GLY A 34 -4.94 -8.10 -0.28
C GLY A 34 -4.48 -8.82 0.96
N LYS A 35 -5.26 -9.82 1.36
CA LYS A 35 -5.02 -10.57 2.59
C LYS A 35 -3.88 -11.56 2.37
N ILE A 36 -3.01 -11.71 3.36
CA ILE A 36 -1.99 -12.77 3.34
C ILE A 36 -2.69 -14.11 3.59
N GLU A 37 -2.52 -15.06 2.67
CA GLU A 37 -3.09 -16.40 2.80
C GLU A 37 -2.24 -17.30 3.71
N GLN A 38 -2.82 -18.42 4.14
CA GLN A 38 -2.14 -19.34 5.04
C GLN A 38 -0.90 -19.93 4.38
N GLY A 39 0.27 -19.70 5.00
CA GLY A 39 1.55 -20.20 4.50
C GLY A 39 2.27 -19.23 3.55
N GLU A 40 1.67 -18.10 3.20
CA GLU A 40 2.34 -17.06 2.41
C GLU A 40 3.28 -16.22 3.29
N THR A 41 4.42 -15.82 2.72
CA THR A 41 5.16 -14.67 3.24
C THR A 41 4.51 -13.38 2.73
N PRO A 42 4.73 -12.22 3.39
CA PRO A 42 4.23 -10.94 2.88
C PRO A 42 4.70 -10.64 1.45
N LEU A 43 5.94 -10.99 1.10
CA LEU A 43 6.46 -10.81 -0.26
C LEU A 43 5.70 -11.67 -1.27
N VAL A 44 5.46 -12.96 -0.96
CA VAL A 44 4.72 -13.87 -1.83
C VAL A 44 3.28 -13.40 -2.04
N SER A 45 2.60 -13.01 -0.96
CA SER A 45 1.25 -12.45 -1.01
C SER A 45 1.20 -11.19 -1.90
N ALA A 46 2.12 -10.23 -1.70
CA ALA A 46 2.16 -9.01 -2.48
C ALA A 46 2.37 -9.28 -3.98
N LEU A 47 3.29 -10.17 -4.34
CA LEU A 47 3.53 -10.56 -5.75
C LEU A 47 2.30 -11.26 -6.38
N ARG A 48 1.59 -12.11 -5.62
CA ARG A 48 0.35 -12.74 -6.07
C ARG A 48 -0.73 -11.69 -6.34
N GLU A 49 -1.00 -10.81 -5.38
CA GLU A 49 -2.03 -9.77 -5.47
C GLU A 49 -1.76 -8.79 -6.62
N ILE A 50 -0.51 -8.37 -6.83
CA ILE A 50 -0.13 -7.55 -7.99
C ILE A 50 -0.55 -8.25 -9.29
N LYS A 51 -0.23 -9.54 -9.42
CA LYS A 51 -0.56 -10.30 -10.63
C LYS A 51 -2.06 -10.49 -10.81
N GLU A 52 -2.79 -10.77 -9.73
CA GLU A 52 -4.25 -10.98 -9.78
C GLU A 52 -5.01 -9.70 -10.10
N GLU A 53 -4.65 -8.58 -9.49
CA GLU A 53 -5.37 -7.31 -9.65
C GLU A 53 -4.96 -6.56 -10.92
N THR A 54 -3.69 -6.64 -11.34
CA THR A 54 -3.15 -5.84 -12.45
C THR A 54 -2.75 -6.66 -13.68
N GLY A 55 -2.57 -7.97 -13.55
CA GLY A 55 -1.98 -8.82 -14.59
C GLY A 55 -0.47 -8.66 -14.76
N ILE A 56 0.19 -7.77 -14.01
CA ILE A 56 1.64 -7.55 -14.06
C ILE A 56 2.34 -8.65 -13.25
N ALA A 57 3.29 -9.34 -13.88
CA ALA A 57 4.11 -10.33 -13.19
C ALA A 57 5.48 -9.72 -12.83
N LEU A 58 5.79 -9.65 -11.53
CA LEU A 58 7.07 -9.22 -11.00
C LEU A 58 7.75 -10.38 -10.27
N GLN A 59 9.07 -10.31 -10.15
CA GLN A 59 9.86 -11.30 -9.41
C GLN A 59 10.34 -10.77 -8.06
N ASP A 60 10.46 -9.45 -7.93
CA ASP A 60 10.91 -8.79 -6.71
C ASP A 60 10.28 -7.40 -6.58
N ILE A 61 10.11 -6.95 -5.34
CA ILE A 61 9.55 -5.67 -4.96
C ILE A 61 10.22 -5.20 -3.66
N THR A 62 10.36 -3.90 -3.49
CA THR A 62 11.04 -3.32 -2.33
C THR A 62 10.09 -3.22 -1.14
N TYR A 63 10.46 -3.79 0.00
CA TYR A 63 9.75 -3.57 1.26
C TYR A 63 9.94 -2.13 1.75
N LYS A 64 8.83 -1.45 2.07
CA LYS A 64 8.78 -0.04 2.48
C LYS A 64 8.27 0.18 3.90
N GLY A 65 7.93 -0.88 4.62
CA GLY A 65 7.55 -0.81 6.04
C GLY A 65 6.24 -1.51 6.37
N LYS A 66 5.74 -1.24 7.57
CA LYS A 66 4.57 -1.90 8.13
C LYS A 66 3.59 -0.87 8.68
N ILE A 67 2.30 -1.08 8.46
CA ILE A 67 1.23 -0.34 9.09
C ILE A 67 0.54 -1.28 10.08
N THR A 68 0.45 -0.90 11.34
CA THR A 68 -0.16 -1.69 12.41
C THR A 68 -1.38 -0.93 12.96
N TRP A 69 -2.50 -1.62 13.11
CA TRP A 69 -3.73 -1.07 13.68
C TRP A 69 -3.98 -1.64 15.08
N THR A 70 -4.20 -0.75 16.05
CA THR A 70 -4.32 -1.08 17.47
C THR A 70 -5.42 -0.27 18.16
N ASP A 71 -5.98 -0.79 19.25
CA ASP A 71 -6.88 -0.03 20.15
C ASP A 71 -6.13 0.61 21.34
N GLY A 72 -4.80 0.52 21.33
CA GLY A 72 -3.91 0.96 22.41
C GLY A 72 -3.55 -0.15 23.41
N ASN A 73 -4.29 -1.26 23.40
CA ASN A 73 -4.00 -2.45 24.22
C ASN A 73 -3.66 -3.66 23.35
N ILE A 74 -4.37 -3.87 22.24
CA ILE A 74 -4.25 -5.04 21.38
C ILE A 74 -4.15 -4.61 19.91
N ASN A 75 -3.17 -5.18 19.22
CA ASN A 75 -3.06 -5.09 17.77
C ASN A 75 -4.08 -6.03 17.12
N PHE A 76 -4.97 -5.49 16.31
CA PHE A 76 -6.01 -6.28 15.65
C PHE A 76 -5.72 -6.58 14.18
N GLY A 77 -4.82 -5.83 13.55
CA GLY A 77 -4.34 -6.12 12.20
C GLY A 77 -3.04 -5.40 11.84
N CYS A 78 -2.46 -5.80 10.71
CA CYS A 78 -1.37 -5.06 10.10
C CYS A 78 -1.36 -5.21 8.57
N MET A 79 -0.58 -4.35 7.91
CA MET A 79 -0.38 -4.34 6.48
C MET A 79 1.10 -4.10 6.17
N TYR A 80 1.69 -4.98 5.37
CA TYR A 80 3.06 -4.86 4.90
C TYR A 80 3.08 -4.08 3.59
N ALA A 81 3.84 -3.00 3.53
CA ALA A 81 3.89 -2.11 2.38
C ALA A 81 5.12 -2.39 1.51
N PHE A 82 4.90 -2.41 0.21
CA PHE A 82 5.90 -2.63 -0.81
C PHE A 82 5.81 -1.58 -1.91
N MET A 83 6.88 -1.47 -2.68
CA MET A 83 6.94 -0.61 -3.86
C MET A 83 7.69 -1.33 -4.98
N ALA A 84 7.24 -1.10 -6.20
CA ALA A 84 7.88 -1.62 -7.40
C ALA A 84 8.02 -0.47 -8.40
N GLU A 85 9.23 -0.24 -8.89
CA GLU A 85 9.45 0.68 -10.00
C GLU A 85 9.30 -0.06 -11.33
N LEU A 86 8.49 0.53 -12.22
CA LEU A 86 8.35 0.08 -13.58
C LEU A 86 9.03 1.10 -14.51
N PRO A 87 9.71 0.66 -15.58
CA PRO A 87 10.19 1.58 -16.59
C PRO A 87 9.05 2.47 -17.12
N GLU A 88 9.33 3.74 -17.41
CA GLU A 88 8.35 4.64 -18.03
C GLU A 88 7.84 4.11 -19.38
N SER A 89 8.65 3.29 -20.05
CA SER A 89 8.29 2.62 -21.30
C SER A 89 7.43 1.36 -21.11
N TYR A 90 7.16 0.92 -19.87
CA TYR A 90 6.38 -0.27 -19.62
C TYR A 90 4.92 -0.06 -20.08
N PRO A 91 4.42 -0.86 -21.04
CA PRO A 91 3.14 -0.60 -21.68
C PRO A 91 2.00 -1.05 -20.78
N TYR A 92 1.34 -0.10 -20.10
CA TYR A 92 0.18 -0.38 -19.27
C TYR A 92 -0.91 0.68 -19.46
N VAL A 93 -1.89 0.37 -20.32
CA VAL A 93 -2.93 1.32 -20.73
C VAL A 93 -4.03 1.38 -19.68
N THR A 94 -4.34 2.60 -19.24
CA THR A 94 -5.36 2.92 -18.23
C THR A 94 -6.25 4.08 -18.70
N PRO A 95 -7.45 4.27 -18.12
CA PRO A 95 -8.06 3.45 -17.06
C PRO A 95 -8.52 2.09 -17.56
N ILE A 96 -8.44 1.06 -16.71
CA ILE A 96 -8.93 -0.29 -17.02
C ILE A 96 -9.82 -0.84 -15.91
N LYS A 97 -10.95 -1.42 -16.29
CA LYS A 97 -11.85 -2.11 -15.36
C LYS A 97 -11.32 -3.50 -15.05
N VAL A 98 -11.21 -3.81 -13.76
CA VAL A 98 -10.83 -5.14 -13.23
C VAL A 98 -11.89 -5.66 -12.26
N ALA A 99 -11.74 -6.89 -11.78
CA ALA A 99 -12.71 -7.51 -10.86
C ALA A 99 -12.90 -6.73 -9.55
N GLU A 100 -11.84 -6.06 -9.08
CA GLU A 100 -11.79 -5.35 -7.80
C GLU A 100 -12.10 -3.85 -7.92
N GLY A 101 -12.19 -3.30 -9.13
CA GLY A 101 -12.28 -1.84 -9.28
C GLY A 101 -11.86 -1.31 -10.65
N ILE A 102 -11.33 -0.08 -10.65
CA ILE A 102 -10.73 0.56 -11.82
C ILE A 102 -9.26 0.87 -11.50
N LEU A 103 -8.35 0.39 -12.32
CA LEU A 103 -6.93 0.75 -12.24
C LEU A 103 -6.66 1.99 -13.10
N ASP A 104 -5.92 2.94 -12.55
CA ASP A 104 -5.51 4.14 -13.27
C ASP A 104 -4.20 4.74 -12.73
N TRP A 105 -3.39 5.30 -13.62
CA TRP A 105 -2.16 6.01 -13.25
C TRP A 105 -2.51 7.37 -12.65
N LYS A 106 -2.12 7.61 -11.40
CA LYS A 106 -2.35 8.87 -10.70
C LYS A 106 -1.04 9.58 -10.42
N ASP A 107 -1.00 10.88 -10.69
CA ASP A 107 0.15 11.73 -10.40
C ASP A 107 0.35 11.87 -8.88
N LEU A 108 1.60 11.80 -8.42
CA LEU A 108 1.98 11.99 -7.01
C LEU A 108 1.47 13.33 -6.46
N SER A 109 1.48 14.39 -7.28
CA SER A 109 0.96 15.70 -6.88
C SER A 109 -0.54 15.67 -6.60
N TRP A 110 -1.31 14.87 -7.34
CA TRP A 110 -2.73 14.66 -7.09
C TRP A 110 -2.94 13.78 -5.86
N ILE A 111 -2.18 12.68 -5.74
CA ILE A 111 -2.28 11.75 -4.60
C ILE A 111 -2.00 12.48 -3.28
N LEU A 112 -0.93 13.27 -3.24
CA LEU A 112 -0.47 13.96 -2.04
C LEU A 112 -1.12 15.34 -1.83
N HIS A 113 -2.06 15.74 -2.69
CA HIS A 113 -2.73 17.02 -2.55
C HIS A 113 -3.50 17.08 -1.21
N PRO A 114 -3.35 18.13 -0.40
CA PRO A 114 -3.94 18.19 0.95
C PRO A 114 -5.48 18.17 0.95
N GLN A 115 -6.11 18.53 -0.17
CA GLN A 115 -7.56 18.49 -0.35
C GLN A 115 -8.07 17.19 -1.01
N ASN A 116 -7.19 16.22 -1.28
CA ASN A 116 -7.61 14.94 -1.85
C ASN A 116 -8.33 14.11 -0.78
N VAL A 117 -9.64 13.95 -0.94
CA VAL A 117 -10.51 13.14 -0.08
C VAL A 117 -10.89 11.80 -0.71
N GLY A 118 -10.45 11.55 -1.95
CA GLY A 118 -10.78 10.34 -2.72
C GLY A 118 -9.75 9.23 -2.60
N ILE A 119 -8.72 9.39 -1.77
CA ILE A 119 -7.70 8.37 -1.50
C ILE A 119 -7.92 7.75 -0.12
N ALA A 120 -7.49 6.51 0.05
CA ALA A 120 -7.35 5.91 1.37
C ALA A 120 -6.31 6.70 2.22
N ASP A 121 -5.94 6.15 3.37
CA ASP A 121 -5.00 6.75 4.33
C ASP A 121 -3.54 6.92 3.84
N LEU A 122 -3.30 6.83 2.52
CA LEU A 122 -1.98 6.90 1.88
C LEU A 122 -1.16 8.12 2.30
N LYS A 123 -1.81 9.29 2.44
CA LYS A 123 -1.14 10.57 2.78
C LYS A 123 -0.32 10.52 4.08
N TYR A 124 -0.63 9.60 4.98
CA TYR A 124 0.02 9.49 6.27
C TYR A 124 1.39 8.79 6.20
N TYR A 125 1.58 7.88 5.25
CA TYR A 125 2.78 7.04 5.18
C TYR A 125 3.46 7.04 3.82
N LEU A 126 2.73 7.25 2.73
CA LEU A 126 3.28 7.23 1.37
C LEU A 126 4.40 8.25 1.15
N PRO A 127 4.33 9.52 1.63
CA PRO A 127 5.44 10.47 1.46
C PRO A 127 6.77 9.96 2.01
N LYS A 128 6.73 9.30 3.18
CA LYS A 128 7.92 8.73 3.81
C LYS A 128 8.35 7.42 3.15
N MET A 129 7.43 6.63 2.57
CA MET A 129 7.79 5.42 1.81
C MET A 129 8.48 5.74 0.48
N LEU A 130 8.17 6.90 -0.11
CA LEU A 130 8.84 7.42 -1.30
C LEU A 130 10.26 7.90 -0.98
N ASP A 131 10.53 8.28 0.28
CA ASP A 131 11.87 8.56 0.79
C ASP A 131 12.57 7.24 1.13
N GLU A 132 13.56 6.85 0.31
CA GLU A 132 14.17 5.52 0.37
C GLU A 132 15.20 5.34 1.50
N SER A 133 15.38 6.34 2.36
CA SER A 133 16.43 6.35 3.36
C SER A 133 16.19 5.37 4.52
N ILE A 134 14.93 5.24 4.97
CA ILE A 134 14.57 4.51 6.19
C ILE A 134 13.16 3.91 6.03
N ASN A 135 13.01 2.62 6.33
CA ASN A 135 11.70 1.99 6.45
C ASN A 135 11.10 2.27 7.84
N TYR A 136 9.78 2.37 7.94
CA TYR A 136 9.10 2.68 9.20
C TYR A 136 8.02 1.65 9.53
N GLU A 137 7.77 1.47 10.83
CA GLU A 137 6.50 0.96 11.31
C GLU A 137 5.62 2.13 11.70
N TYR A 138 4.42 2.18 11.14
CA TYR A 138 3.38 3.16 11.43
C TYR A 138 2.33 2.51 12.31
N ILE A 139 2.05 3.09 13.48
CA ILE A 139 1.07 2.58 14.42
C ILE A 139 -0.10 3.54 14.43
N PHE A 140 -1.26 3.05 13.97
CA PHE A 140 -2.51 3.78 13.97
C PHE A 140 -3.36 3.29 15.14
N THR A 141 -3.62 4.18 16.09
CA THR A 141 -4.38 3.88 17.31
C THR A 141 -5.82 4.34 17.15
N TYR A 142 -6.76 3.41 17.29
CA TYR A 142 -8.19 3.66 17.14
C TYR A 142 -8.92 3.57 18.48
N LYS A 143 -9.94 4.40 18.66
CA LYS A 143 -10.93 4.28 19.74
C LYS A 143 -12.31 4.50 19.16
N ASP A 144 -13.25 3.58 19.43
CA ASP A 144 -14.62 3.62 18.91
C ASP A 144 -14.66 3.82 17.38
N SER A 145 -13.80 3.08 16.66
CA SER A 145 -13.62 3.14 15.20
C SER A 145 -13.12 4.48 14.64
N LYS A 146 -12.63 5.38 15.49
CA LYS A 146 -12.01 6.65 15.08
C LYS A 146 -10.51 6.60 15.33
N LEU A 147 -9.72 7.03 14.35
CA LEU A 147 -8.29 7.25 14.51
C LEU A 147 -8.08 8.37 15.53
N ILE A 148 -7.39 8.08 16.64
CA ILE A 148 -7.12 9.05 17.71
C ILE A 148 -5.64 9.44 17.78
N ASP A 149 -4.74 8.58 17.31
CA ASP A 149 -3.30 8.83 17.31
C ASP A 149 -2.61 8.05 16.19
N MET A 150 -1.49 8.60 15.72
CA MET A 150 -0.64 7.97 14.73
C MET A 150 0.82 8.25 15.07
N THR A 151 1.59 7.19 15.30
CA THR A 151 3.03 7.27 15.53
C THR A 151 3.79 6.52 14.45
N SER A 152 5.08 6.84 14.28
CA SER A 152 5.95 6.13 13.36
C SER A 152 7.33 5.92 13.97
N THR A 153 7.84 4.69 13.93
CA THR A 153 9.15 4.32 14.45
C THR A 153 10.05 3.82 13.31
N PRO A 154 11.29 4.29 13.18
CA PRO A 154 12.25 3.72 12.23
C PRO A 154 12.42 2.21 12.44
N LEU A 155 12.28 1.44 11.38
CA LEU A 155 12.72 0.05 11.33
C LEU A 155 14.22 0.06 11.07
N VAL A 156 15.00 -0.23 12.11
CA VAL A 156 16.44 -0.44 11.95
C VAL A 156 16.58 -1.68 11.07
N GLN A 157 17.15 -1.53 9.86
CA GLN A 157 17.59 -2.69 9.09
C GLN A 157 18.59 -3.42 9.98
N ALA A 158 18.20 -4.59 10.50
CA ALA A 158 19.17 -5.50 11.05
C ALA A 158 20.14 -5.78 9.91
N PHE A 159 21.37 -5.27 10.02
CA PHE A 159 22.46 -5.69 9.15
C PHE A 159 22.56 -7.21 9.28
N THR A 160 21.99 -7.94 8.34
CA THR A 160 22.36 -9.34 8.13
C THR A 160 23.77 -9.30 7.55
N VAL A 161 24.73 -9.59 8.42
CA VAL A 161 26.13 -9.89 8.13
C VAL A 161 26.21 -11.12 7.23
#